data_AF-A0A4P7QDM2-F1
#
_entry.id   AF-A0A4P7QDM2-F1
#
_cell.length_a   1.000
_cell.length_b   1.000
_cell.length_c   1.000
_cell.angle_alpha   90.00
_cell.angle_beta   90.00
_cell.angle_gamma   90.00
#
_symmetry.space_group_name_H-M   'P 1'
#
loop_
_entity.id
_entity.type
_entity.pdbx_description
1 polymer ?
#
loop_
_entity_poly.entity_id
_entity_poly.type
_entity_poly.pdbx_seq_one_letter_code
_entity_poly.pdbx_strand_id
1 'polypeptide(L)'
;MLTTAFYILIVFSVLGVLCFFIAKESPKGQFKSISYNRLPGIMTANTLSSREAWIAAHKSMSPYFLLLAVYFSLCAAVNLILVWEDVAVNQQAIFVGSLVVGIAIFGLLVFLGDRVAAQHNK
;
A
#
# COMPACT_ATOMS: atom_id res chain seq x y z
N MET A 1 8.20 7.58 24.75
CA MET A 1 8.06 6.17 24.37
C MET A 1 6.64 5.81 23.94
N LEU A 2 5.63 5.95 24.82
CA LEU A 2 4.25 5.55 24.50
C LEU A 2 3.66 6.29 23.28
N THR A 3 3.80 7.62 23.23
CA THR A 3 3.34 8.45 22.10
C THR A 3 4.01 8.07 20.77
N THR A 4 5.32 7.83 20.79
CA THR A 4 6.10 7.38 19.63
C THR A 4 5.64 6.00 19.14
N ALA A 5 5.44 5.05 20.06
CA ALA A 5 4.97 3.71 19.73
C ALA A 5 3.56 3.74 19.09
N PHE A 6 2.64 4.54 19.64
CA PHE A 6 1.32 4.75 19.04
C PHE A 6 1.41 5.37 17.64
N TYR A 7 2.27 6.36 17.44
CA TYR A 7 2.46 6.98 16.14
C TYR A 7 2.97 5.98 15.10
N ILE A 8 3.98 5.16 15.43
CA ILE A 8 4.51 4.09 14.57
C ILE A 8 3.41 3.10 14.18
N LEU A 9 2.63 2.65 15.18
CA LEU A 9 1.51 1.74 14.96
C LEU A 9 0.50 2.32 13.99
N ILE A 10 0.08 3.56 14.19
CA ILE A 10 -0.94 4.21 13.34
C ILE A 10 -0.42 4.31 11.90
N VAL A 11 0.78 4.85 11.68
CA VAL A 11 1.32 5.08 10.34
C VAL A 11 1.41 3.78 9.54
N PHE A 12 2.09 2.77 10.09
CA PHE A 12 2.30 1.53 9.36
C PHE A 12 1.04 0.66 9.27
N SER A 13 0.14 0.69 10.28
CA SER A 13 -1.11 -0.06 10.21
C SER A 13 -2.06 0.54 9.18
N VAL A 14 -2.18 1.87 9.12
CA VAL A 14 -3.04 2.52 8.11
C VAL A 14 -2.53 2.21 6.70
N LEU A 15 -1.23 2.32 6.46
CA LEU A 15 -0.64 1.97 5.16
C LEU A 15 -0.78 0.48 4.83
N GLY A 16 -0.56 -0.39 5.81
CA GLY A 16 -0.72 -1.83 5.67
C GLY A 16 -2.16 -2.23 5.34
N VAL A 17 -3.13 -1.69 6.09
CA VAL A 17 -4.57 -1.92 5.85
C VAL A 17 -4.99 -1.40 4.49
N LEU A 18 -4.51 -0.21 4.09
CA LEU A 18 -4.78 0.33 2.76
C LEU A 18 -4.26 -0.61 1.67
N CYS A 19 -3.00 -1.05 1.75
CA CYS A 19 -2.41 -1.97 0.77
C CYS A 19 -3.15 -3.33 0.75
N PHE A 20 -3.52 -3.85 1.92
CA PHE A 20 -4.30 -5.08 2.03
C PHE A 20 -5.68 -4.94 1.39
N PHE A 21 -6.37 -3.83 1.64
CA PHE A 21 -7.65 -3.53 1.02
C PHE A 21 -7.52 -3.45 -0.50
N ILE A 22 -6.52 -2.72 -1.01
CA ILE A 22 -6.24 -2.63 -2.45
C ILE A 22 -5.99 -4.01 -3.04
N ALA A 23 -5.22 -4.86 -2.36
CA ALA A 23 -4.90 -6.21 -2.83
C ALA A 23 -6.14 -7.13 -2.89
N LYS A 24 -7.09 -6.98 -1.96
CA LYS A 24 -8.22 -7.91 -1.79
C LYS A 24 -9.51 -7.44 -2.45
N GLU A 25 -9.85 -6.16 -2.33
CA GLU A 25 -11.16 -5.63 -2.71
C GLU A 25 -11.13 -4.95 -4.08
N SER A 26 -10.09 -4.18 -4.41
CA SER A 26 -10.00 -3.46 -5.69
C SER A 26 -10.06 -4.38 -6.93
N PRO A 27 -9.49 -5.61 -6.95
CA PRO A 27 -9.59 -6.51 -8.11
C PRO A 27 -11.01 -7.00 -8.43
N LYS A 28 -11.96 -6.83 -7.50
CA LYS A 28 -13.38 -7.20 -7.72
C LYS A 28 -14.13 -6.15 -8.56
N GLY A 29 -13.57 -4.94 -8.67
CA GLY A 29 -14.18 -3.80 -9.38
C GLY A 29 -15.45 -3.25 -8.74
N GLN A 30 -15.84 -3.73 -7.56
CA GLN A 30 -16.95 -3.23 -6.76
C GLN A 30 -16.84 -3.73 -5.32
N PHE A 31 -17.28 -2.93 -4.34
CA PHE A 31 -17.35 -3.33 -2.94
C PHE A 31 -18.57 -2.70 -2.25
N LYS A 32 -19.46 -3.50 -1.67
CA LYS A 32 -20.67 -3.03 -0.95
C LYS A 32 -21.37 -1.84 -1.64
N SER A 33 -21.78 -2.04 -2.90
CA SER A 33 -22.38 -1.04 -3.83
C SER A 33 -21.52 0.16 -4.25
N ILE A 34 -20.27 0.25 -3.78
CA ILE A 34 -19.29 1.23 -4.25
C ILE A 34 -18.67 0.71 -5.56
N SER A 35 -18.80 1.51 -6.63
CA SER A 35 -18.18 1.23 -7.93
C SER A 35 -16.67 1.48 -7.89
N TYR A 36 -15.94 0.85 -8.81
CA TYR A 36 -14.48 0.92 -8.93
C TYR A 36 -13.91 2.36 -8.88
N ASN A 37 -14.61 3.33 -9.46
CA ASN A 37 -14.17 4.73 -9.51
C ASN A 37 -14.14 5.46 -8.16
N ARG A 38 -14.62 4.83 -7.08
CA ARG A 38 -14.61 5.36 -5.71
C ARG A 38 -13.87 4.46 -4.73
N LEU A 39 -13.28 3.35 -5.20
CA LEU A 39 -12.47 2.48 -4.36
C LEU A 39 -11.04 3.03 -4.25
N PRO A 40 -10.37 2.85 -3.10
CA PRO A 40 -8.94 3.11 -3.01
C PRO A 40 -8.16 2.15 -3.92
N GLY A 41 -7.09 2.64 -4.53
CA GLY A 41 -6.30 1.85 -5.48
C GLY A 41 -5.41 2.69 -6.38
N ILE A 42 -5.08 2.12 -7.53
CA ILE A 42 -4.37 2.77 -8.62
C ILE A 42 -5.39 3.67 -9.32
N MET A 43 -5.42 4.97 -8.97
CA MET A 43 -6.39 5.94 -9.48
C MET A 43 -5.77 6.83 -10.58
N THR A 44 -5.46 6.23 -11.73
CA THR A 44 -4.92 6.94 -12.90
C THR A 44 -5.98 7.06 -13.98
N ALA A 45 -5.74 7.90 -14.99
CA ALA A 45 -6.66 8.03 -16.12
C ALA A 45 -6.90 6.70 -16.84
N ASN A 46 -5.86 5.86 -16.99
CA ASN A 46 -6.00 4.57 -17.67
C ASN A 46 -6.76 3.54 -16.83
N THR A 47 -6.57 3.50 -15.51
CA THR A 47 -7.29 2.54 -14.65
C THR A 47 -8.75 2.91 -14.45
N LEU A 48 -9.09 4.20 -14.59
CA LEU A 48 -10.46 4.71 -14.45
C LEU A 48 -11.25 4.75 -15.76
N SER A 49 -10.64 4.41 -16.90
CA SER A 49 -11.30 4.43 -18.20
C SER A 49 -12.43 3.39 -18.33
N SER A 50 -12.26 2.23 -17.70
CA SER A 50 -13.22 1.14 -17.73
C SER A 50 -13.07 0.24 -16.50
N ARG A 51 -14.12 -0.54 -16.22
CA ARG A 51 -14.10 -1.52 -15.13
C ARG A 51 -13.07 -2.62 -15.41
N GLU A 52 -12.93 -3.00 -16.66
CA GLU A 52 -12.00 -4.02 -17.14
C GLU A 52 -10.55 -3.57 -16.92
N ALA A 53 -10.21 -2.33 -17.28
CA ALA A 53 -8.89 -1.74 -17.04
C ALA A 53 -8.57 -1.66 -15.54
N TRP A 54 -9.54 -1.26 -14.72
CA TRP A 54 -9.42 -1.26 -13.27
C TRP A 54 -9.09 -2.66 -12.73
N ILE A 55 -9.87 -3.67 -13.10
CA ILE A 55 -9.70 -5.05 -12.65
C ILE A 55 -8.35 -5.60 -13.11
N ALA A 56 -7.95 -5.37 -14.36
CA ALA A 56 -6.69 -5.86 -14.91
C ALA A 56 -5.47 -5.31 -14.17
N ALA A 57 -5.44 -4.00 -13.89
CA ALA A 57 -4.37 -3.37 -13.14
C ALA A 57 -4.28 -3.93 -11.71
N HIS A 58 -5.40 -3.96 -11.00
CA HIS A 58 -5.43 -4.39 -9.60
C HIS A 58 -5.18 -5.89 -9.43
N LYS A 59 -5.73 -6.74 -10.31
CA LYS A 59 -5.49 -8.19 -10.27
C LYS A 59 -4.01 -8.52 -10.51
N SER A 60 -3.37 -7.80 -11.43
CA SER A 60 -1.93 -7.97 -11.70
C SER A 60 -1.07 -7.51 -10.53
N MET A 61 -1.47 -6.42 -9.86
CA MET A 61 -0.69 -5.82 -8.77
C MET A 61 -1.03 -6.36 -7.37
N SER A 62 -2.14 -7.08 -7.21
CA SER A 62 -2.60 -7.67 -5.95
C SER A 62 -1.53 -8.41 -5.14
N PRO A 63 -0.75 -9.36 -5.70
CA PRO A 63 0.26 -10.06 -4.91
C PRO A 63 1.31 -9.09 -4.36
N TYR A 64 1.68 -8.07 -5.12
CA TYR A 64 2.68 -7.08 -4.70
C TYR A 64 2.13 -6.11 -3.66
N PHE A 65 0.87 -5.68 -3.77
CA PHE A 65 0.23 -4.90 -2.72
C PHE A 65 0.05 -5.71 -1.42
N LEU A 66 -0.19 -7.02 -1.52
CA LEU A 66 -0.22 -7.89 -0.34
C LEU A 66 1.17 -8.00 0.31
N LEU A 67 2.23 -8.19 -0.48
CA LEU A 67 3.60 -8.18 0.02
C LEU A 67 3.96 -6.83 0.66
N LEU A 68 3.52 -5.71 0.07
CA LEU A 68 3.73 -4.38 0.63
C LEU A 68 2.97 -4.18 1.95
N ALA A 69 1.77 -4.75 2.10
CA ALA A 69 1.04 -4.75 3.36
C ALA A 69 1.80 -5.52 4.47
N VAL A 70 2.36 -6.68 4.11
CA VAL A 70 3.23 -7.46 5.02
C VAL A 70 4.49 -6.67 5.38
N TYR A 71 5.12 -6.02 4.40
CA TYR A 71 6.28 -5.15 4.62
C TYR A 71 5.99 -4.05 5.64
N PHE A 72 4.86 -3.34 5.51
CA PHE A 72 4.49 -2.31 6.49
C PHE A 72 4.23 -2.89 7.88
N SER A 73 3.63 -4.08 7.96
CA SER A 73 3.40 -4.77 9.24
C SER A 73 4.73 -5.14 9.93
N LEU A 74 5.71 -5.62 9.15
CA LEU A 74 7.05 -5.91 9.65
C LEU A 74 7.79 -4.63 10.06
N CYS A 75 7.67 -3.55 9.29
CA CYS A 75 8.26 -2.26 9.66
C CYS A 75 7.67 -1.73 10.97
N ALA A 76 6.38 -1.89 11.21
CA ALA A 76 5.75 -1.55 12.49
C ALA A 76 6.39 -2.34 13.64
N ALA A 77 6.48 -3.67 13.50
CA ALA A 77 7.05 -4.54 14.52
C ALA A 77 8.52 -4.20 14.81
N VAL A 78 9.35 -4.03 13.78
CA VAL A 78 10.77 -3.69 13.94
C VAL A 78 10.93 -2.34 14.64
N ASN A 79 10.22 -1.31 14.19
CA ASN A 79 10.32 0.03 14.80
C ASN A 79 9.81 0.04 16.25
N LEU A 80 8.78 -0.76 16.58
CA LEU A 80 8.32 -0.90 17.96
C LEU A 80 9.35 -1.59 18.86
N ILE A 81 9.96 -2.68 18.39
CA ILE A 81 11.02 -3.39 19.12
C ILE A 81 12.18 -2.43 19.40
N LEU A 82 12.63 -1.67 18.40
CA LEU A 82 13.72 -0.71 18.56
C LEU A 82 13.41 0.36 19.62
N VAL A 83 12.15 0.83 19.67
CA VAL A 83 11.70 1.83 20.66
C VAL A 83 11.58 1.22 22.05
N TRP A 84 11.12 -0.02 22.19
CA TRP A 84 10.93 -0.66 23.49
C TRP A 84 12.22 -1.17 24.12
N GLU A 85 13.13 -1.73 23.32
CA GLU A 85 14.43 -2.24 23.76
C GLU A 85 15.50 -1.15 23.88
N ASP A 86 15.14 0.11 23.60
CA ASP A 86 16.03 1.28 23.61
C ASP A 86 17.36 1.04 22.88
N VAL A 87 17.27 0.41 21.70
CA VAL A 87 18.45 0.02 20.94
C VAL A 87 19.21 1.27 20.51
N ALA A 88 20.52 1.30 20.77
CA ALA A 88 21.44 2.40 20.47
C ALA A 88 21.74 2.54 18.96
N VAL A 89 20.71 2.88 18.19
CA VAL A 89 20.75 3.15 16.75
C VAL A 89 19.98 4.43 16.44
N ASN A 90 20.14 4.96 15.21
CA ASN A 90 19.34 6.09 14.76
C ASN A 90 17.91 5.64 14.40
N GLN A 91 17.06 5.51 15.43
CA GLN A 91 15.66 5.07 15.30
C GLN A 91 14.85 5.94 14.32
N GLN A 92 15.12 7.26 14.29
CA GLN A 92 14.46 8.18 13.37
C GLN A 92 14.82 7.87 11.91
N ALA A 93 16.10 7.61 11.61
CA ALA A 93 16.55 7.24 10.27
C ALA A 93 15.94 5.91 9.81
N ILE A 94 15.81 4.93 10.72
CA ILE A 94 15.17 3.64 10.42
C ILE A 94 13.68 3.84 10.10
N PHE A 95 12.96 4.59 10.94
CA PHE A 95 11.55 4.90 10.72
C PHE A 95 11.32 5.57 9.36
N VAL A 96 12.08 6.64 9.07
CA VAL A 96 11.98 7.40 7.81
C VAL A 96 12.38 6.52 6.63
N GLY A 97 13.47 5.75 6.75
CA GLY A 97 13.94 4.84 5.70
C GLY A 97 12.89 3.79 5.34
N SER A 98 12.30 3.11 6.34
CA SER A 98 11.21 2.17 6.14
C SER A 98 9.99 2.79 5.46
N LEU A 99 9.63 4.01 5.85
CA LEU A 99 8.50 4.72 5.26
C LEU A 99 8.76 5.09 3.79
N VAL A 100 9.92 5.69 3.50
CA VAL A 100 10.31 6.11 2.14
C VAL A 100 10.39 4.93 1.20
N VAL A 101 11.00 3.81 1.63
CA VAL A 101 11.08 2.59 0.82
C VAL A 101 9.68 2.05 0.51
N GLY A 102 8.79 1.98 1.50
CA GLY A 102 7.42 1.52 1.29
C GLY A 102 6.63 2.43 0.34
N ILE A 103 6.76 3.76 0.46
CA ILE A 103 6.12 4.73 -0.44
C ILE A 103 6.68 4.61 -1.86
N ALA A 104 7.99 4.44 -2.02
CA ALA A 104 8.62 4.27 -3.32
C ALA A 104 8.13 3.00 -4.03
N ILE A 105 8.02 1.88 -3.29
CA ILE A 105 7.44 0.64 -3.81
C ILE A 105 5.97 0.87 -4.20
N PHE A 106 5.18 1.53 -3.35
CA PHE A 106 3.79 1.86 -3.68
C PHE A 106 3.69 2.64 -5.00
N GLY A 107 4.50 3.69 -5.18
CA GLY A 107 4.55 4.48 -6.40
C GLY A 107 4.92 3.65 -7.64
N LEU A 108 5.89 2.74 -7.49
CA LEU A 108 6.26 1.80 -8.57
C LEU A 108 5.09 0.88 -8.94
N LEU A 109 4.36 0.33 -7.96
CA LEU A 109 3.20 -0.52 -8.22
C LEU A 109 2.07 0.24 -8.91
N VAL A 110 1.85 1.50 -8.53
CA VAL A 110 0.90 2.39 -9.22
C VAL A 110 1.31 2.59 -10.67
N PHE A 111 2.57 2.90 -10.93
CA PHE A 111 3.09 3.08 -12.29
C PHE A 111 2.97 1.81 -13.15
N LEU A 112 3.36 0.65 -12.61
CA LEU A 112 3.27 -0.62 -13.33
C LEU A 112 1.82 -1.02 -13.59
N GLY A 113 0.93 -0.81 -12.61
CA GLY A 113 -0.50 -1.07 -12.76
C GLY A 113 -1.16 -0.17 -13.81
N ASP A 114 -0.80 1.11 -13.86
CA ASP A 114 -1.25 2.05 -14.90
C ASP A 114 -0.86 1.55 -16.32
N ARG A 115 0.36 1.03 -16.47
CA ARG A 115 0.83 0.45 -17.74
C ARG A 115 0.03 -0.77 -18.18
N VAL A 116 -0.40 -1.62 -17.23
CA VAL A 116 -1.28 -2.77 -17.51
C VAL A 116 -2.66 -2.29 -17.97
N ALA A 117 -3.23 -1.28 -17.31
CA ALA A 117 -4.51 -0.70 -17.71
C ALA A 117 -4.46 -0.06 -19.10
N ALA A 118 -3.37 0.65 -19.43
CA ALA A 118 -3.20 1.29 -20.73
C ALA A 118 -3.26 0.30 -21.92
N GLN A 119 -2.96 -0.98 -21.71
CA GLN A 119 -3.08 -2.02 -22.75
C GLN A 119 -4.53 -2.38 -23.09
N HIS A 120 -5.49 -2.05 -22.22
CA HIS A 120 -6.92 -2.33 -22.41
C HIS A 120 -7.70 -1.14 -23.02
N ASN A 121 -7.02 -0.01 -23.24
CA ASN A 121 -7.57 1.19 -23.87
C ASN A 121 -7.21 1.31 -25.36
N LYS A 122 -6.57 0.29 -25.94
CA LYS A 122 -6.21 0.19 -27.36
C LYS A 122 -7.25 -0.64 -28.11
#